data_AF-A0A534CQB6-F1
#
_entry.id   AF-A0A534CQB6-F1
#
_cell.length_a   1.000
_cell.length_b   1.000
_cell.length_c   1.000
_cell.angle_alpha   90.00
_cell.angle_beta   90.00
_cell.angle_gamma   90.00
#
_symmetry.space_group_name_H-M   'P 1'
#
loop_
_entity.id
_entity.type
_entity.pdbx_description
1 polymer ?
#
loop_
_entity_poly.entity_id
_entity_poly.type
_entity_poly.pdbx_seq_one_letter_code
_entity_poly.pdbx_strand_id
1 'polypeptide(L)'
;MRLLFQGSPTCTATPSSGGWRASPKGAHRGRTASGAGASSCTGGAPHADPGELAARIASAAARTGIGLTLLPVFYAHSGFGGAAPAARQRRFVSEPDGFARIVEACRRVVRPLAGASVGVAPHSLRAVTPEELSRVVSLAPGGPVHIHIAEQIREVEECVAWSGRRPIEWLLENQPLGP
;
A
#
# COMPACT_ATOMS: atom_id res chain seq x y z
N MET A 1 2.71 -9.41 14.62
CA MET A 1 2.66 -7.94 14.51
C MET A 1 1.85 -7.58 13.27
N ARG A 2 0.94 -6.60 13.37
CA ARG A 2 0.18 -6.10 12.21
C ARG A 2 0.96 -4.96 11.60
N LEU A 3 1.48 -5.15 10.39
CA LEU A 3 2.18 -4.08 9.68
C LEU A 3 1.22 -3.47 8.67
N LEU A 4 0.73 -2.28 8.99
CA LEU A 4 0.10 -1.41 8.01
C LEU A 4 1.19 -0.88 7.10
N PHE A 5 1.00 -1.05 5.80
CA PHE A 5 1.88 -0.43 4.85
C PHE A 5 1.08 0.25 3.76
N GLN A 6 1.14 1.57 3.77
CA GLN A 6 0.83 2.40 2.61
C GLN A 6 1.92 2.18 1.57
N GLY A 7 1.82 1.04 0.90
CA GLY A 7 2.60 0.80 -0.29
C GLY A 7 2.14 1.74 -1.34
N SER A 8 2.94 2.78 -1.57
CA SER A 8 2.87 3.48 -2.83
C SER A 8 2.87 2.45 -3.93
N PRO A 9 1.87 2.39 -4.81
CA PRO A 9 1.97 1.56 -5.98
C PRO A 9 3.15 1.96 -6.83
N THR A 10 3.89 3.03 -6.49
CA THR A 10 4.62 3.93 -7.36
C THR A 10 6.07 4.26 -7.01
N CYS A 11 6.97 4.07 -8.00
CA CYS A 11 8.37 4.46 -8.08
C CYS A 11 8.70 5.20 -9.41
N THR A 12 9.63 6.16 -9.45
CA THR A 12 10.00 6.93 -10.70
C THR A 12 11.50 7.30 -10.94
N ALA A 13 12.25 6.68 -11.84
CA ALA A 13 13.71 6.93 -12.05
C ALA A 13 14.15 8.40 -12.36
N THR A 14 15.39 8.78 -11.99
CA THR A 14 16.15 9.94 -12.51
C THR A 14 17.27 9.44 -13.45
N PRO A 15 17.60 10.11 -14.58
CA PRO A 15 18.69 9.69 -15.44
C PRO A 15 20.03 10.08 -14.81
N SER A 16 20.89 9.12 -14.50
CA SER A 16 22.30 9.41 -14.23
C SER A 16 22.98 9.77 -15.55
N SER A 17 23.59 10.94 -15.61
CA SER A 17 24.47 11.37 -16.68
C SER A 17 25.75 10.51 -16.66
N GLY A 18 25.69 9.33 -17.27
CA GLY A 18 26.83 8.45 -17.47
C GLY A 18 27.69 8.88 -18.65
N GLY A 19 28.47 9.96 -18.49
CA GLY A 19 29.57 10.27 -19.39
C GLY A 19 30.73 9.29 -19.12
N TRP A 20 30.81 8.20 -19.89
CA TRP A 20 32.01 7.36 -19.94
C TRP A 20 32.78 7.65 -21.22
N ARG A 21 33.86 8.43 -21.07
CA ARG A 21 34.85 8.67 -22.11
C ARG A 21 35.68 7.39 -22.26
N ALA A 22 35.78 6.86 -23.47
CA ALA A 22 36.61 5.70 -23.78
C ALA A 22 38.11 6.02 -23.60
N SER A 23 38.87 5.07 -23.07
CA SER A 23 40.32 4.98 -23.28
C SER A 23 40.75 3.50 -23.27
N PRO A 24 41.75 3.07 -24.07
CA PRO A 24 41.82 1.70 -24.56
C PRO A 24 42.85 0.81 -23.83
N LYS A 25 42.62 -0.50 -23.98
CA LYS A 25 43.52 -1.67 -23.84
C LYS A 25 43.69 -2.31 -22.46
N GLY A 26 43.36 -3.61 -22.41
CA GLY A 26 44.19 -4.60 -21.72
C GLY A 26 43.50 -5.49 -20.67
N ALA A 27 43.30 -6.76 -21.02
CA ALA A 27 43.35 -7.96 -20.15
C ALA A 27 42.18 -8.30 -19.19
N HIS A 28 41.46 -9.36 -19.57
CA HIS A 28 41.16 -10.58 -18.81
C HIS A 28 40.50 -10.48 -17.40
N ARG A 29 39.23 -10.93 -17.28
CA ARG A 29 38.76 -12.09 -16.47
C ARG A 29 37.23 -12.09 -16.23
N GLY A 30 36.65 -13.29 -16.30
CA GLY A 30 35.52 -13.80 -15.48
C GLY A 30 34.24 -12.97 -15.35
N ARG A 31 33.18 -13.37 -16.05
CA ARG A 31 31.83 -12.82 -15.88
C ARG A 31 31.03 -13.70 -14.90
N THR A 32 30.91 -13.27 -13.64
CA THR A 32 29.85 -13.72 -12.73
C THR A 32 28.98 -12.51 -12.41
N ALA A 33 27.79 -12.44 -13.01
CA ALA A 33 26.82 -11.38 -12.77
C ALA A 33 25.85 -11.84 -11.67
N SER A 34 26.04 -11.35 -10.44
CA SER A 34 25.00 -11.30 -9.43
C SER A 34 25.10 -9.98 -8.68
N GLY A 35 24.50 -8.94 -9.27
CA GLY A 35 24.35 -7.63 -8.65
C GLY A 35 23.01 -7.06 -9.07
N ALA A 36 21.96 -7.36 -8.31
CA ALA A 36 20.67 -6.71 -8.45
C ALA A 36 20.84 -5.24 -8.01
N GLY A 37 21.04 -4.35 -8.98
CA GLY A 37 21.10 -2.92 -8.75
C GLY A 37 19.74 -2.40 -8.27
N ALA A 38 19.73 -1.70 -7.13
CA ALA A 38 18.54 -1.03 -6.63
C ALA A 38 18.11 0.07 -7.61
N SER A 39 16.95 -0.11 -8.25
CA SER A 39 16.30 0.95 -9.01
C SER A 39 15.75 1.99 -8.01
N SER A 40 16.27 3.21 -8.01
CA SER A 40 15.81 4.32 -7.17
C SER A 40 14.94 5.26 -8.00
N CYS A 41 13.80 5.68 -7.42
CA CYS A 41 12.70 6.13 -8.26
C CYS A 41 11.73 7.17 -7.57
N THR A 42 11.91 8.48 -7.86
CA THR A 42 11.25 9.77 -7.53
C THR A 42 10.10 10.31 -8.45
N GLY A 43 8.84 10.49 -7.96
CA GLY A 43 7.74 11.08 -8.78
C GLY A 43 6.32 10.42 -8.77
N GLY A 44 6.11 9.25 -8.17
CA GLY A 44 4.76 8.69 -7.96
C GLY A 44 4.09 7.95 -9.14
N ALA A 45 4.83 7.35 -10.10
CA ALA A 45 4.29 6.38 -11.08
C ALA A 45 4.47 4.92 -10.65
N PRO A 46 3.60 3.93 -10.97
CA PRO A 46 3.66 2.59 -10.41
C PRO A 46 5.03 1.84 -10.47
N HIS A 47 5.43 1.07 -9.45
CA HIS A 47 6.47 0.04 -9.52
C HIS A 47 6.07 -0.99 -10.59
N ALA A 48 7.05 -1.55 -11.29
CA ALA A 48 6.82 -2.58 -12.31
C ALA A 48 6.17 -3.84 -11.71
N ASP A 49 6.61 -4.24 -10.51
CA ASP A 49 5.95 -5.27 -9.71
C ASP A 49 5.07 -4.60 -8.64
N PRO A 50 3.73 -4.80 -8.66
CA PRO A 50 2.84 -4.35 -7.60
C PRO A 50 3.21 -4.87 -6.21
N GLY A 51 3.94 -5.99 -6.13
CA GLY A 51 4.40 -6.62 -4.89
C GLY A 51 5.76 -6.15 -4.38
N GLU A 52 6.45 -5.24 -5.06
CA GLU A 52 7.84 -4.85 -4.75
C GLU A 52 8.03 -4.47 -3.27
N LEU A 53 7.17 -3.59 -2.76
CA LEU A 53 7.31 -3.13 -1.38
C LEU A 53 6.81 -4.18 -0.37
N ALA A 54 5.82 -4.99 -0.74
CA ALA A 54 5.40 -6.14 0.06
C ALA A 54 6.55 -7.14 0.24
N ALA A 55 7.32 -7.39 -0.83
CA ALA A 55 8.48 -8.29 -0.80
C ALA A 55 9.57 -7.78 0.13
N ARG A 56 9.80 -6.46 0.17
CA ARG A 56 10.75 -5.85 1.11
C ARG A 56 10.31 -6.03 2.56
N ILE A 57 9.03 -5.86 2.87
CA ILE A 57 8.48 -6.09 4.21
C ILE A 57 8.56 -7.56 4.60
N ALA A 58 8.16 -8.47 3.71
CA ALA A 58 8.22 -9.91 3.97
C ALA A 58 9.67 -10.38 4.19
N SER A 59 10.61 -9.89 3.39
CA SER A 59 12.04 -10.14 3.58
C SER A 59 12.55 -9.63 4.94
N ALA A 60 12.14 -8.43 5.34
CA ALA A 60 12.49 -7.90 6.65
C ALA A 60 11.91 -8.76 7.79
N ALA A 61 10.65 -9.19 7.67
CA ALA A 61 10.00 -10.04 8.67
C ALA A 61 10.68 -11.42 8.78
N ALA A 62 11.02 -12.04 7.64
CA ALA A 62 11.74 -13.30 7.61
C ALA A 62 13.13 -13.18 8.25
N ARG A 63 13.85 -12.08 7.99
CA ARG A 63 15.19 -11.84 8.56
C ARG A 63 15.18 -11.61 10.08
N THR A 64 14.13 -11.00 10.61
CA THR A 64 14.02 -10.72 12.05
C THR A 64 13.31 -11.84 12.82
N GLY A 65 12.59 -12.72 12.12
CA GLY A 65 11.77 -13.76 12.74
C GLY A 65 10.45 -13.23 13.32
N ILE A 66 10.05 -11.99 13.04
CA ILE A 66 8.80 -11.43 13.54
C ILE A 66 7.60 -11.96 12.74
N GLY A 67 6.53 -12.35 13.44
CA GLY A 67 5.28 -12.76 12.78
C GLY A 67 4.63 -11.61 12.02
N LEU A 68 4.21 -11.88 10.77
CA LEU A 68 3.72 -10.88 9.82
C LEU A 68 2.23 -11.05 9.50
N THR A 69 1.42 -10.05 9.84
CA THR A 69 0.15 -9.81 9.16
C THR A 69 0.31 -8.57 8.30
N LEU A 70 0.34 -8.75 6.98
CA LEU A 70 0.53 -7.68 6.01
C LEU A 70 -0.82 -7.06 5.62
N LEU A 71 -0.94 -5.75 5.80
CA LEU A 71 -2.16 -5.00 5.53
C LEU A 71 -1.84 -3.91 4.48
N PRO A 72 -1.95 -4.21 3.17
CA PRO A 72 -1.91 -3.18 2.14
C PRO A 72 -3.02 -2.15 2.39
N VAL A 73 -2.69 -0.87 2.29
CA VAL A 73 -3.61 0.23 2.60
C VAL A 73 -4.24 0.78 1.33
N PHE A 74 -5.58 0.88 1.30
CA PHE A 74 -6.32 1.55 0.24
C PHE A 74 -6.55 3.02 0.60
N TYR A 75 -6.26 3.91 -0.33
CA TYR A 75 -6.37 5.36 -0.18
C TYR A 75 -6.74 5.96 -1.53
N ALA A 76 -7.80 6.76 -1.63
CA ALA A 76 -8.21 7.38 -2.88
C ALA A 76 -8.47 8.89 -2.73
N HIS A 77 -8.99 9.31 -1.57
CA HIS A 77 -9.53 10.66 -1.37
C HIS A 77 -8.81 11.46 -0.29
N SER A 78 -8.96 12.79 -0.32
CA SER A 78 -8.41 13.70 0.69
C SER A 78 -9.37 14.03 1.84
N GLY A 79 -10.66 13.72 1.69
CA GLY A 79 -11.74 14.03 2.63
C GLY A 79 -13.04 13.31 2.29
N PHE A 80 -14.03 13.43 3.19
CA PHE A 80 -15.36 12.85 3.01
C PHE A 80 -16.02 13.26 1.68
N GLY A 81 -16.90 12.41 1.16
CA GLY A 81 -17.64 12.67 -0.08
C GLY A 81 -16.80 12.52 -1.36
N GLY A 82 -15.64 11.85 -1.30
CA GLY A 82 -14.81 11.61 -2.49
C GLY A 82 -14.00 12.82 -2.92
N ALA A 83 -13.53 13.63 -1.97
CA ALA A 83 -12.75 14.83 -2.28
C ALA A 83 -11.42 14.46 -2.98
N ALA A 84 -11.12 15.14 -4.08
CA ALA A 84 -9.94 14.86 -4.89
C ALA A 84 -8.64 14.89 -4.05
N PRO A 85 -7.70 13.94 -4.26
CA PRO A 85 -6.46 13.90 -3.51
C PRO A 85 -5.53 15.08 -3.86
N ALA A 86 -4.90 15.65 -2.85
CA ALA A 86 -3.87 16.68 -3.01
C ALA A 86 -2.58 16.11 -3.62
N ALA A 87 -1.75 16.96 -4.23
CA ALA A 87 -0.49 16.55 -4.87
C ALA A 87 0.42 15.72 -3.95
N ARG A 88 0.46 16.04 -2.65
CA ARG A 88 1.25 15.31 -1.64
C ARG A 88 0.74 13.88 -1.37
N GLN A 89 -0.54 13.61 -1.64
CA GLN A 89 -1.17 12.30 -1.43
C GLN A 89 -1.02 11.38 -2.64
N ARG A 90 -0.56 11.89 -3.80
CA ARG A 90 -0.47 11.13 -5.07
C ARG A 90 0.19 9.76 -4.93
N ARG A 91 1.18 9.64 -4.04
CA ARG A 91 1.90 8.40 -3.81
C ARG A 91 1.08 7.33 -3.10
N PHE A 92 -0.03 7.67 -2.47
CA PHE A 92 -0.89 6.73 -1.76
C PHE A 92 -2.13 6.34 -2.57
N VAL A 93 -2.50 7.21 -3.52
CA VAL A 93 -3.71 7.05 -4.33
C VAL A 93 -3.66 5.73 -5.10
N SER A 94 -4.70 4.93 -4.94
CA SER A 94 -4.91 3.68 -5.63
C SER A 94 -6.33 3.60 -6.15
N GLU A 95 -6.49 3.15 -7.39
CA GLU A 95 -7.79 2.74 -7.91
C GLU A 95 -8.14 1.33 -7.40
N PRO A 96 -9.43 0.99 -7.19
CA PRO A 96 -9.80 -0.30 -6.62
C PRO A 96 -9.25 -1.52 -7.37
N ASP A 97 -9.22 -1.49 -8.72
CA ASP A 97 -8.64 -2.57 -9.54
C ASP A 97 -7.11 -2.66 -9.38
N GLY A 98 -6.44 -1.51 -9.29
CA GLY A 98 -5.01 -1.46 -9.01
C GLY A 98 -4.70 -2.04 -7.63
N PHE A 99 -5.52 -1.69 -6.65
CA PHE A 99 -5.39 -2.17 -5.28
C PHE A 99 -5.63 -3.69 -5.18
N ALA A 100 -6.62 -4.24 -5.89
CA ALA A 100 -6.83 -5.69 -5.95
C ALA A 100 -5.58 -6.44 -6.46
N ARG A 101 -4.90 -5.91 -7.47
CA ARG A 101 -3.61 -6.47 -7.96
C ARG A 101 -2.51 -6.42 -6.89
N ILE A 102 -2.46 -5.38 -6.08
CA ILE A 102 -1.52 -5.27 -4.95
C ILE A 102 -1.84 -6.34 -3.90
N VAL A 103 -3.10 -6.51 -3.52
CA VAL A 103 -3.53 -7.55 -2.55
C VAL A 103 -3.12 -8.95 -3.02
N GLU A 104 -3.34 -9.26 -4.30
CA GLU A 104 -2.88 -10.53 -4.88
C GLU A 104 -1.36 -10.68 -4.87
N ALA A 105 -0.62 -9.60 -5.15
CA ALA A 105 0.84 -9.62 -5.06
C ALA A 105 1.32 -9.84 -3.62
N CYS A 106 0.70 -9.19 -2.63
CA CYS A 106 0.96 -9.44 -1.21
C CYS A 106 0.76 -10.90 -0.83
N ARG A 107 -0.35 -11.53 -1.27
CA ARG A 107 -0.62 -12.96 -1.03
C ARG A 107 0.47 -13.86 -1.59
N ARG A 108 0.90 -13.62 -2.83
CA ARG A 108 2.00 -14.39 -3.44
C ARG A 108 3.30 -14.24 -2.65
N VAL A 109 3.63 -13.02 -2.25
CA VAL A 109 4.87 -12.69 -1.52
C VAL A 109 4.92 -13.34 -0.15
N VAL A 110 3.82 -13.33 0.61
CA VAL A 110 3.84 -13.87 1.99
C VAL A 110 3.69 -15.39 2.04
N ARG A 111 3.21 -16.04 0.97
CA ARG A 111 2.94 -17.48 0.92
C ARG A 111 4.09 -18.37 1.46
N PRO A 112 5.37 -18.05 1.22
CA PRO A 112 6.49 -18.86 1.74
C PRO A 112 6.75 -18.68 3.25
N LEU A 113 6.18 -17.64 3.89
CA LEU A 113 6.42 -17.33 5.30
C LEU A 113 5.40 -18.06 6.18
N ALA A 114 5.88 -19.02 6.98
CA ALA A 114 5.03 -19.76 7.90
C ALA A 114 4.32 -18.82 8.89
N GLY A 115 3.00 -18.96 9.00
CA GLY A 115 2.17 -18.15 9.89
C GLY A 115 1.92 -16.71 9.43
N ALA A 116 2.40 -16.31 8.24
CA ALA A 116 2.08 -15.00 7.70
C ALA A 116 0.65 -14.93 7.14
N SER A 117 0.01 -13.77 7.26
CA SER A 117 -1.35 -13.53 6.76
C SER A 117 -1.44 -12.20 6.02
N VAL A 118 -2.44 -12.07 5.13
CA VAL A 118 -2.76 -10.83 4.43
C VAL A 118 -4.20 -10.44 4.75
N GLY A 119 -4.39 -9.17 5.07
CA GLY A 119 -5.70 -8.52 5.14
C GLY A 119 -5.76 -7.32 4.23
N VAL A 120 -6.63 -6.37 4.54
CA VAL A 120 -6.70 -5.07 3.85
C VAL A 120 -6.88 -3.95 4.86
N ALA A 121 -6.47 -2.75 4.47
CA ALA A 121 -6.67 -1.57 5.29
C ALA A 121 -7.23 -0.39 4.49
N PRO A 122 -8.57 -0.23 4.36
CA PRO A 122 -9.11 1.06 3.93
C PRO A 122 -8.65 2.13 4.92
N HIS A 123 -7.96 3.16 4.45
CA HIS A 123 -7.19 4.04 5.34
C HIS A 123 -8.05 4.71 6.42
N SER A 124 -9.11 5.42 6.02
CA SER A 124 -10.09 6.04 6.90
C SER A 124 -11.34 6.41 6.10
N LEU A 125 -12.45 6.72 6.78
CA LEU A 125 -13.68 7.21 6.11
C LEU A 125 -13.48 8.51 5.32
N ARG A 126 -12.40 9.27 5.62
CA ARG A 126 -12.00 10.44 4.85
C ARG A 126 -11.33 10.10 3.52
N ALA A 127 -10.78 8.90 3.38
CA ALA A 127 -9.92 8.54 2.26
C ALA A 127 -10.57 7.54 1.29
N VAL A 128 -11.79 7.11 1.57
CA VAL A 128 -12.54 6.09 0.82
C VAL A 128 -14.01 6.49 0.71
N THR A 129 -14.66 6.21 -0.41
CA THR A 129 -16.13 6.29 -0.50
C THR A 129 -16.80 5.04 0.10
N PRO A 130 -18.12 5.05 0.38
CA PRO A 130 -18.84 3.87 0.84
C PRO A 130 -18.77 2.67 -0.13
N GLU A 131 -18.81 2.94 -1.43
CA GLU A 131 -18.73 1.93 -2.49
C GLU A 131 -17.33 1.32 -2.56
N GLU A 132 -16.29 2.17 -2.50
CA GLU A 132 -14.90 1.75 -2.46
C GLU A 132 -14.60 0.94 -1.19
N LEU A 133 -15.12 1.38 -0.03
CA LEU A 133 -14.97 0.67 1.24
C LEU A 133 -15.51 -0.75 1.12
N SER A 134 -16.74 -0.91 0.62
CA SER A 134 -17.36 -2.22 0.43
C SER A 134 -16.54 -3.10 -0.52
N ARG A 135 -16.04 -2.51 -1.61
CA ARG A 135 -15.18 -3.21 -2.58
C ARG A 135 -13.87 -3.66 -1.95
N VAL A 136 -13.20 -2.80 -1.18
CA VAL A 136 -11.93 -3.11 -0.52
C VAL A 136 -12.10 -4.19 0.54
N VAL A 137 -13.14 -4.10 1.37
CA VAL A 137 -13.46 -5.12 2.39
C VAL A 137 -13.67 -6.49 1.74
N SER A 138 -14.35 -6.55 0.60
CA SER A 138 -14.59 -7.80 -0.12
C SER A 138 -13.30 -8.50 -0.60
N LEU A 139 -12.18 -7.76 -0.73
CA LEU A 139 -10.90 -8.33 -1.12
C LEU A 139 -10.24 -9.14 0.01
N ALA A 140 -10.72 -9.08 1.25
CA ALA A 140 -10.21 -9.87 2.37
C ALA A 140 -11.29 -10.79 2.99
N PRO A 141 -11.84 -11.76 2.22
CA PRO A 141 -12.87 -12.64 2.73
C PRO A 141 -12.34 -13.47 3.92
N GLY A 142 -12.95 -13.31 5.09
CA GLY A 142 -12.51 -13.94 6.34
C GLY A 142 -11.14 -13.46 6.86
N GLY A 143 -10.53 -12.47 6.20
CA GLY A 143 -9.25 -11.88 6.58
C GLY A 143 -9.43 -10.62 7.45
N PRO A 144 -8.35 -10.13 8.07
CA PRO A 144 -8.42 -8.93 8.89
C PRO A 144 -8.64 -7.68 8.03
N VAL A 145 -9.54 -6.81 8.48
CA VAL A 145 -9.75 -5.46 7.97
C VAL A 145 -9.33 -4.46 9.04
N HIS A 146 -8.56 -3.44 8.68
CA HIS A 146 -8.11 -2.40 9.62
C HIS A 146 -8.38 -1.01 9.03
N ILE A 147 -8.91 -0.09 9.84
CA ILE A 147 -9.23 1.27 9.44
C ILE A 147 -8.87 2.25 10.56
N HIS A 148 -8.29 3.40 10.20
CA HIS A 148 -8.20 4.54 11.12
C HIS A 148 -9.57 5.20 11.21
N ILE A 149 -10.09 5.34 12.43
CA ILE A 149 -11.44 5.87 12.65
C ILE A 149 -11.54 6.63 13.97
N ALA A 150 -12.23 7.77 13.94
CA ALA A 150 -12.48 8.65 15.08
C ALA A 150 -11.21 9.07 15.84
N GLU A 151 -10.07 9.19 15.14
CA GLU A 151 -8.78 9.55 15.75
C GLU A 151 -8.74 11.01 16.19
N GLN A 152 -9.41 11.91 15.45
CA GLN A 152 -9.37 13.35 15.67
C GLN A 152 -10.79 13.92 15.78
N ILE A 153 -10.97 14.93 16.65
CA ILE A 153 -12.27 15.65 16.80
C ILE A 153 -12.74 16.18 15.45
N ARG A 154 -11.83 16.76 14.67
CA ARG A 154 -12.12 17.26 13.31
C ARG A 154 -12.71 16.18 12.39
N GLU A 155 -12.24 14.94 12.48
CA GLU A 155 -12.82 13.84 11.69
C GLU A 155 -14.26 13.57 12.11
N VAL A 156 -14.55 13.61 13.41
CA VAL A 156 -15.90 13.43 13.94
C VAL A 156 -16.83 14.53 13.44
N GLU A 157 -16.40 15.79 13.53
CA GLU A 157 -17.17 16.95 13.07
C GLU A 157 -17.45 16.89 11.56
N GLU A 158 -16.42 16.59 10.75
CA GLU A 158 -16.55 16.46 9.30
C GLU A 158 -17.47 15.28 8.92
N CYS A 159 -17.40 14.16 9.66
CA CYS A 159 -18.26 12.99 9.42
C CYS A 159 -19.73 13.30 9.72
N VAL A 160 -20.00 14.00 10.82
CA VAL A 160 -21.35 14.43 11.20
C VAL A 160 -21.89 15.42 10.18
N ALA A 161 -21.06 16.36 9.70
CA ALA A 161 -21.47 17.30 8.66
C ALA A 161 -21.81 16.59 7.33
N TRP A 162 -21.04 15.55 6.97
CA TRP A 162 -21.25 14.80 5.73
C TRP A 162 -22.44 13.82 5.78
N SER A 163 -22.63 13.12 6.90
CA SER A 163 -23.55 11.98 6.99
C SER A 163 -24.62 12.08 8.08
N GLY A 164 -24.52 13.06 8.98
CA GLY A 164 -25.36 13.15 10.18
C GLY A 164 -24.99 12.15 11.29
N ARG A 165 -23.92 11.36 11.11
CA ARG A 165 -23.47 10.31 12.05
C ARG A 165 -22.03 10.54 12.52
N ARG A 166 -21.69 10.02 13.71
CA ARG A 166 -20.28 9.92 14.13
C ARG A 166 -19.56 8.82 13.33
N PRO A 167 -18.23 8.84 13.17
CA PRO A 167 -17.52 7.87 12.33
C PRO A 167 -17.81 6.41 12.66
N ILE A 168 -17.74 6.03 13.95
CA ILE A 168 -17.98 4.65 14.39
C ILE A 168 -19.45 4.24 14.16
N GLU A 169 -20.40 5.14 14.44
CA GLU A 169 -21.82 4.89 14.19
C GLU A 169 -22.08 4.65 12.71
N TRP A 170 -21.53 5.51 11.85
CA TRP A 170 -21.64 5.37 10.41
C TRP A 170 -21.07 4.03 9.95
N LEU A 171 -19.89 3.63 10.44
CA LEU A 171 -19.27 2.37 10.06
C LEU A 171 -20.09 1.15 10.48
N LEU A 172 -20.65 1.15 11.70
CA LEU A 172 -21.52 0.08 12.20
C LEU A 172 -22.83 -0.04 11.41
N GLU A 173 -23.38 1.08 10.93
CA GLU A 173 -24.59 1.08 10.10
C GLU A 173 -24.33 0.60 8.66
N ASN A 174 -23.10 0.76 8.14
CA ASN A 174 -22.79 0.57 6.72
C ASN A 174 -21.86 -0.61 6.40
N GLN A 175 -21.27 -1.26 7.40
CA GLN A 175 -20.42 -2.44 7.21
C GLN A 175 -20.74 -3.54 8.23
N PRO A 176 -20.74 -4.82 7.81
CA PRO A 176 -20.91 -5.94 8.72
C PRO A 176 -19.61 -6.14 9.52
N LEU A 177 -19.45 -5.38 10.61
CA LEU A 177 -18.37 -5.62 11.56
C LEU A 177 -18.68 -6.91 12.32
N GLY A 178 -17.78 -7.89 12.20
CA GLY A 178 -17.88 -9.13 12.96
C GLY A 178 -17.80 -8.88 14.47
N PRO A 179 -18.18 -9.89 15.29
CA PRO A 179 -18.02 -9.82 16.75
C PRO A 179 -16.58 -9.63 17.19
#